data_AF-A0A7W7HEF3-F1
#
_entry.id   AF-A0A7W7HEF3-F1
#
_cell.length_a   1.000
_cell.length_b   1.000
_cell.length_c   1.000
_cell.angle_alpha   90.00
_cell.angle_beta   90.00
_cell.angle_gamma   90.00
#
_symmetry.space_group_name_H-M   'P 1'
#
loop_
_entity.id
_entity.type
_entity.pdbx_description
1 polymer ?
#
loop_
_entity_poly.entity_id
_entity_poly.type
_entity_poly.pdbx_seq_one_letter_code
_entity_poly.pdbx_strand_id
1 'polypeptide(L)'
;MRTPALASVALAALLLTGCSGGDPAPTAAGPTPAVAGSAATTTEKPTDTALAEDTEAICAQASRTSTSFGTTFAEDHQLLTKAAAEGAEAKAKAREKVTRDVENFSFALLDMSKLASDAELKKALAAMGAQITALKGDVAKIDDKKLAALHATLDKACGRG
;
A
#
# COMPACT_ATOMS: atom_id res chain seq x y z
N MET A 1 -16.46 44.31 31.15
CA MET A 1 -15.22 44.59 31.91
C MET A 1 -14.37 43.33 31.86
N ARG A 2 -13.31 43.37 31.06
CA ARG A 2 -11.90 43.28 31.47
C ARG A 2 -11.34 41.85 31.51
N THR A 3 -10.66 41.51 30.42
CA THR A 3 -9.46 40.66 30.34
C THR A 3 -8.33 41.21 31.24
N PRO A 4 -7.41 40.34 31.73
CA PRO A 4 -6.01 40.33 31.24
C PRO A 4 -5.46 38.89 31.02
N ALA A 5 -4.75 38.59 29.92
CA ALA A 5 -3.30 38.71 29.66
C ALA A 5 -2.45 37.63 30.42
N LEU A 6 -1.81 36.63 29.80
CA LEU A 6 -0.62 36.57 28.90
C LEU A 6 0.59 35.93 29.64
N ALA A 7 1.11 34.82 29.11
CA ALA A 7 2.52 34.41 29.10
C ALA A 7 2.63 33.22 28.12
N SER A 8 3.07 33.36 26.87
CA SER A 8 4.42 33.71 26.36
C SER A 8 5.49 32.68 26.72
N VAL A 9 5.58 31.60 25.93
CA VAL A 9 6.87 30.94 25.65
C VAL A 9 7.01 30.87 24.13
N ALA A 10 8.05 31.56 23.67
CA ALA A 10 8.46 31.69 22.29
C ALA A 10 9.64 30.75 21.99
N LEU A 11 9.96 30.68 20.69
CA LEU A 11 11.15 30.12 20.03
C LEU A 11 11.13 28.60 19.77
N ALA A 12 11.46 28.10 18.58
CA ALA A 12 12.19 28.68 17.47
C ALA A 12 11.71 28.13 16.12
N ALA A 13 11.66 29.02 15.13
CA ALA A 13 11.56 28.71 13.72
C ALA A 13 12.89 28.11 13.22
N LEU A 14 12.82 26.97 12.53
CA LEU A 14 13.87 26.52 11.62
C LEU A 14 13.33 26.59 10.20
N LEU A 15 13.63 27.75 9.62
CA LEU A 15 13.73 28.15 8.22
C LEU A 15 13.62 27.03 7.18
N LEU A 16 12.53 27.07 6.40
CA LEU A 16 12.50 26.58 5.03
C LEU A 16 13.41 27.49 4.17
N THR A 17 14.52 26.96 3.71
CA THR A 17 15.29 27.58 2.61
C THR A 17 14.98 26.85 1.31
N GLY A 18 14.17 27.48 0.46
CA GLY A 18 14.26 27.29 -0.98
C GLY A 18 15.04 28.45 -1.57
N CYS A 19 15.92 28.19 -2.56
CA CYS A 19 16.13 29.10 -3.70
C CYS A 19 17.00 28.46 -4.79
N SER A 20 16.53 28.55 -6.02
CA SER A 20 17.30 28.41 -7.26
C SER A 20 18.30 29.56 -7.43
N GLY A 21 19.48 29.25 -7.98
CA GLY A 21 20.23 30.07 -8.96
C GLY A 21 20.96 31.34 -8.48
N GLY A 22 22.30 31.34 -8.65
CA GLY A 22 23.10 32.57 -8.79
C GLY A 22 24.50 32.53 -8.15
N ASP A 23 25.55 32.35 -8.95
CA ASP A 23 26.95 32.73 -8.63
C ASP A 23 27.05 34.28 -8.63
N PRO A 24 27.96 34.95 -7.87
CA PRO A 24 29.41 34.85 -8.09
C PRO A 24 30.29 34.67 -6.83
N ALA A 25 31.42 33.97 -7.00
CA ALA A 25 32.65 33.98 -6.19
C ALA A 25 33.20 35.40 -5.84
N PRO A 26 34.25 35.64 -4.98
CA PRO A 26 35.34 34.73 -4.59
C PRO A 26 35.87 34.81 -3.12
N THR A 27 36.69 33.84 -2.69
CA THR A 27 38.09 34.02 -2.20
C THR A 27 38.57 32.87 -1.28
N ALA A 28 39.64 32.20 -1.77
CA ALA A 28 40.80 31.58 -1.10
C ALA A 28 40.69 30.41 -0.09
N ALA A 29 41.00 29.22 -0.63
CA ALA A 29 42.13 28.34 -0.31
C ALA A 29 42.36 27.77 1.11
N GLY A 30 42.20 26.45 1.22
CA GLY A 30 42.92 25.57 2.15
C GLY A 30 42.75 24.10 1.72
N PRO A 31 43.84 23.31 1.53
CA PRO A 31 43.74 21.94 1.03
C PRO A 31 43.60 20.95 2.20
N THR A 32 42.57 20.09 2.17
CA THR A 32 42.48 18.90 3.05
C THR A 32 41.65 17.81 2.33
N PRO A 33 41.85 16.52 2.65
CA PRO A 33 42.16 15.48 1.68
C PRO A 33 40.92 14.77 1.15
N ALA A 34 41.06 14.18 -0.04
CA ALA A 34 40.09 13.26 -0.62
C ALA A 34 39.85 12.04 0.29
N VAL A 35 38.69 11.98 0.93
CA VAL A 35 38.10 10.73 1.39
C VAL A 35 37.12 10.28 0.31
N ALA A 36 37.57 9.30 -0.47
CA ALA A 36 36.68 8.43 -1.21
C ALA A 36 35.79 7.67 -0.22
N GLY A 37 34.49 7.61 -0.48
CA GLY A 37 33.59 6.70 0.23
C GLY A 37 32.35 7.35 0.81
N SER A 38 31.36 7.56 -0.05
CA SER A 38 30.04 6.95 0.11
C SER A 38 29.19 7.49 -1.01
N ALA A 39 28.97 6.63 -2.02
CA ALA A 39 27.87 6.84 -2.94
C ALA A 39 26.63 7.10 -2.09
N ALA A 40 26.04 8.27 -2.27
CA ALA A 40 24.69 8.53 -1.80
C ALA A 40 23.85 7.38 -2.33
N THR A 41 23.37 6.53 -1.42
CA THR A 41 22.21 5.68 -1.69
C THR A 41 21.05 6.63 -1.92
N THR A 42 20.95 7.11 -3.15
CA THR A 42 19.68 7.51 -3.72
C THR A 42 18.82 6.27 -3.60
N THR A 43 18.01 6.20 -2.56
CA THR A 43 16.86 5.30 -2.52
C THR A 43 15.93 5.80 -3.62
N GLU A 44 16.25 5.44 -4.85
CA GLU A 44 15.31 5.54 -5.96
C GLU A 44 14.09 4.73 -5.53
N LYS A 45 12.94 5.41 -5.52
CA LYS A 45 11.66 4.73 -5.47
C LYS A 45 11.72 3.68 -6.58
N PRO A 46 11.61 2.38 -6.29
CA PRO A 46 11.75 1.37 -7.33
C PRO A 46 10.81 1.74 -8.46
N THR A 47 11.37 1.95 -9.64
CA THR A 47 10.59 2.17 -10.85
C THR A 47 9.75 0.91 -11.08
N ASP A 48 8.59 1.05 -11.72
CA ASP A 48 7.72 -0.10 -12.02
C ASP A 48 8.49 -1.23 -12.75
N THR A 49 9.54 -0.89 -13.50
CA THR A 49 10.46 -1.83 -14.15
C THR A 49 11.37 -2.59 -13.17
N ALA A 50 11.87 -1.93 -12.11
CA ALA A 50 12.70 -2.58 -11.09
C ALA A 50 11.89 -3.57 -10.24
N LEU A 51 10.63 -3.24 -9.95
CA LEU A 51 9.68 -4.16 -9.31
C LEU A 51 9.29 -5.31 -10.24
N ALA A 52 9.17 -5.06 -11.53
CA ALA A 52 8.76 -6.08 -12.51
C ALA A 52 9.75 -7.25 -12.61
N GLU A 53 11.05 -6.99 -12.51
CA GLU A 53 12.08 -8.03 -12.51
C GLU A 53 12.26 -8.69 -11.14
N ASP A 54 11.84 -8.00 -10.07
CA ASP A 54 11.89 -8.49 -8.70
C ASP A 54 10.61 -9.25 -8.32
N THR A 55 10.54 -10.50 -8.81
CA THR A 55 9.46 -11.44 -8.52
C THR A 55 9.29 -11.65 -7.01
N GLU A 56 10.38 -11.62 -6.23
CA GLU A 56 10.33 -11.76 -4.78
C GLU A 56 9.64 -10.57 -4.11
N ALA A 57 9.95 -9.34 -4.53
CA ALA A 57 9.30 -8.13 -4.03
C ALA A 57 7.79 -8.12 -4.35
N ILE A 58 7.40 -8.50 -5.56
CA ILE A 58 5.98 -8.62 -5.93
C ILE A 58 5.30 -9.70 -5.10
N CYS A 59 5.95 -10.84 -4.91
CA CYS A 59 5.44 -11.91 -4.05
C CYS A 59 5.28 -11.48 -2.59
N ALA A 60 6.24 -10.72 -2.05
CA ALA A 60 6.15 -10.16 -0.70
C ALA A 60 5.00 -9.15 -0.58
N GLN A 61 4.86 -8.26 -1.58
CA GLN A 61 3.75 -7.31 -1.63
C GLN A 61 2.40 -8.02 -1.72
N ALA A 62 2.24 -8.95 -2.66
CA ALA A 62 1.01 -9.70 -2.84
C ALA A 62 0.62 -10.48 -1.57
N SER A 63 1.60 -11.02 -0.84
CA SER A 63 1.36 -11.74 0.42
C SER A 63 0.86 -10.80 1.53
N ARG A 64 1.48 -9.63 1.67
CA ARG A 64 1.03 -8.59 2.60
C ARG A 64 -0.37 -8.11 2.25
N THR A 65 -0.64 -7.84 0.98
CA THR A 65 -1.95 -7.42 0.48
C THR A 65 -3.00 -8.50 0.74
N SER A 66 -2.68 -9.77 0.46
CA SER A 66 -3.60 -10.89 0.68
C SER A 66 -3.87 -11.17 2.17
N THR A 67 -2.88 -10.97 3.04
CA THR A 67 -3.04 -11.07 4.50
C THR A 67 -3.93 -9.94 5.02
N SER A 68 -3.64 -8.71 4.62
CA SER A 68 -4.44 -7.53 4.97
C SER A 68 -5.89 -7.71 4.53
N PHE A 69 -6.11 -8.20 3.30
CA PHE A 69 -7.44 -8.51 2.81
C PHE A 69 -8.16 -9.57 3.66
N GLY A 70 -7.47 -10.64 4.07
CA GLY A 70 -8.07 -11.64 4.97
C GLY A 70 -8.56 -11.05 6.28
N THR A 71 -7.77 -10.16 6.89
CA THR A 71 -8.17 -9.43 8.12
C THR A 71 -9.36 -8.51 7.86
N THR A 72 -9.29 -7.65 6.84
CA THR A 72 -10.38 -6.74 6.47
C THR A 72 -11.66 -7.50 6.13
N PHE A 73 -11.53 -8.64 5.44
CA PHE A 73 -12.66 -9.50 5.10
C PHE A 73 -13.38 -10.04 6.35
N ALA A 74 -12.63 -10.49 7.36
CA ALA A 74 -13.21 -10.96 8.61
C ALA A 74 -13.92 -9.83 9.36
N GLU A 75 -13.32 -8.63 9.39
CA GLU A 75 -13.94 -7.43 9.98
C GLU A 75 -15.22 -7.01 9.24
N ASP A 76 -15.19 -7.03 7.90
CA ASP A 76 -16.31 -6.71 7.03
C ASP A 76 -17.47 -7.70 7.16
N HIS A 77 -17.16 -8.98 7.32
CA HIS A 77 -18.17 -9.99 7.60
C HIS A 77 -18.86 -9.75 8.96
N GLN A 78 -18.09 -9.38 9.98
CA GLN A 78 -18.65 -8.99 11.28
C GLN A 78 -19.48 -7.71 11.19
N LEU A 79 -19.01 -6.71 10.43
CA LEU A 79 -19.73 -5.45 10.19
C LEU A 79 -21.09 -5.72 9.53
N LEU A 80 -21.14 -6.55 8.48
CA LEU A 80 -22.39 -6.91 7.82
C LEU A 80 -23.36 -7.63 8.76
N THR A 81 -22.85 -8.51 9.62
CA THR A 81 -23.65 -9.22 10.61
C THR A 81 -24.25 -8.26 11.64
N LYS A 82 -23.45 -7.33 12.18
CA LYS A 82 -23.90 -6.30 13.13
C LYS A 82 -24.90 -5.35 12.48
N ALA A 83 -24.57 -4.82 11.32
CA ALA A 83 -25.41 -3.90 10.56
C ALA A 83 -26.77 -4.52 10.15
N ALA A 84 -26.81 -5.84 9.91
CA ALA A 84 -28.06 -6.54 9.66
C ALA A 84 -29.00 -6.54 10.87
N ALA A 85 -28.47 -6.51 12.11
CA ALA A 85 -29.26 -6.38 13.33
C ALA A 85 -29.72 -4.94 13.60
N GLU A 86 -29.01 -3.94 13.06
CA GLU A 86 -29.29 -2.51 13.24
C GLU A 86 -30.35 -1.95 12.28
N GLY A 87 -30.48 -2.54 11.08
CA GLY A 87 -31.55 -2.21 10.13
C GLY A 87 -31.08 -2.06 8.68
N ALA A 88 -32.02 -1.75 7.80
CA ALA A 88 -31.77 -1.73 6.35
C ALA A 88 -30.73 -0.69 5.91
N GLU A 89 -30.74 0.51 6.51
CA GLU A 89 -29.79 1.57 6.18
C GLU A 89 -28.37 1.24 6.62
N ALA A 90 -28.20 0.75 7.86
CA ALA A 90 -26.91 0.29 8.37
C ALA A 90 -26.36 -0.84 7.47
N LYS A 91 -27.21 -1.81 7.11
CA LYS A 91 -26.85 -2.90 6.20
C LYS A 91 -26.44 -2.40 4.81
N ALA A 92 -27.09 -1.36 4.26
CA ALA A 92 -26.72 -0.78 2.98
C ALA A 92 -25.35 -0.11 3.04
N LYS A 93 -25.09 0.72 4.06
CA LYS A 93 -23.78 1.37 4.28
C LYS A 93 -22.66 0.36 4.48
N ALA A 94 -22.92 -0.69 5.26
CA ALA A 94 -21.97 -1.79 5.42
C ALA A 94 -21.67 -2.46 4.08
N ARG A 95 -22.70 -2.79 3.28
CA ARG A 95 -22.52 -3.36 1.94
C ARG A 95 -21.70 -2.46 1.01
N GLU A 96 -21.92 -1.16 1.01
CA GLU A 96 -21.13 -0.22 0.21
C GLU A 96 -19.65 -0.23 0.59
N LYS A 97 -19.34 -0.21 1.89
CA LYS A 97 -17.96 -0.31 2.38
C LYS A 97 -17.32 -1.63 1.92
N VAL A 98 -17.99 -2.74 2.19
CA VAL A 98 -17.50 -4.07 1.85
C VAL A 98 -17.25 -4.22 0.35
N THR A 99 -18.17 -3.75 -0.49
CA THR A 99 -17.99 -3.76 -1.95
C THR A 99 -16.75 -2.99 -2.35
N ARG A 100 -16.55 -1.80 -1.78
CA ARG A 100 -15.36 -0.98 -2.06
C ARG A 100 -14.07 -1.68 -1.65
N ASP A 101 -14.06 -2.35 -0.51
CA ASP A 101 -12.85 -3.02 -0.01
C ASP A 101 -12.50 -4.25 -0.87
N VAL A 102 -13.51 -5.01 -1.31
CA VAL A 102 -13.34 -6.12 -2.27
C VAL A 102 -12.84 -5.63 -3.63
N GLU A 103 -13.40 -4.54 -4.15
CA GLU A 103 -12.97 -3.93 -5.42
C GLU A 103 -11.54 -3.38 -5.33
N ASN A 104 -11.20 -2.67 -4.25
CA ASN A 104 -9.85 -2.18 -4.01
C ASN A 104 -8.83 -3.32 -3.98
N PHE A 105 -9.17 -4.44 -3.35
CA PHE A 105 -8.30 -5.61 -3.33
C PHE A 105 -8.16 -6.25 -4.71
N SER A 106 -9.25 -6.40 -5.46
CA SER A 106 -9.17 -6.98 -6.80
C SER A 106 -8.33 -6.12 -7.74
N PHE A 107 -8.45 -4.79 -7.67
CA PHE A 107 -7.61 -3.87 -8.43
C PHE A 107 -6.14 -3.96 -8.02
N ALA A 108 -5.84 -4.04 -6.72
CA ALA A 108 -4.46 -4.21 -6.26
C ALA A 108 -3.80 -5.47 -6.84
N LEU A 109 -4.53 -6.60 -6.87
CA LEU A 109 -4.03 -7.85 -7.47
C LEU A 109 -3.84 -7.73 -8.98
N LEU A 110 -4.80 -7.12 -9.68
CA LEU A 110 -4.71 -6.89 -11.13
C LEU A 110 -3.56 -5.96 -11.48
N ASP A 111 -3.30 -4.92 -10.70
CA ASP A 111 -2.17 -4.01 -10.93
C ASP A 111 -0.84 -4.70 -10.67
N MET A 112 -0.72 -5.47 -9.59
CA MET A 112 0.46 -6.32 -9.38
C MET A 112 0.68 -7.33 -10.52
N SER A 113 -0.40 -7.87 -11.10
CA SER A 113 -0.29 -8.78 -12.25
C SER A 113 0.29 -8.10 -13.50
N LYS A 114 0.01 -6.80 -13.70
CA LYS A 114 0.56 -6.03 -14.82
C LYS A 114 2.06 -5.78 -14.65
N LEU A 115 2.49 -5.61 -13.40
CA LEU A 115 3.89 -5.38 -13.04
C LEU A 115 4.72 -6.67 -13.08
N ALA A 116 4.15 -7.83 -12.72
CA ALA A 116 4.89 -9.09 -12.68
C ALA A 116 5.49 -9.49 -14.04
N SER A 117 6.80 -9.76 -14.11
CA SER A 117 7.42 -10.35 -15.31
C SER A 117 7.27 -11.86 -15.35
N ASP A 118 7.28 -12.53 -14.19
CA ASP A 118 7.05 -13.97 -14.11
C ASP A 118 5.64 -14.34 -14.61
N ALA A 119 5.58 -15.30 -15.53
CA ALA A 119 4.34 -15.65 -16.22
C ALA A 119 3.35 -16.39 -15.30
N GLU A 120 3.84 -17.22 -14.38
CA GLU A 120 3.00 -17.98 -13.46
C GLU A 120 2.40 -17.06 -12.40
N LEU A 121 3.21 -16.17 -11.82
CA LEU A 121 2.78 -15.14 -10.87
C LEU A 121 1.79 -14.17 -11.51
N LYS A 122 2.09 -13.65 -12.70
CA LYS A 122 1.16 -12.80 -13.46
C LYS A 122 -0.19 -13.49 -13.64
N LYS A 123 -0.19 -14.75 -14.07
CA LYS A 123 -1.42 -15.52 -14.29
C LYS A 123 -2.19 -15.76 -12.98
N ALA A 124 -1.48 -16.09 -11.90
CA ALA A 124 -2.09 -16.30 -10.58
C ALA A 124 -2.75 -15.02 -10.06
N LEU A 125 -2.02 -13.90 -10.05
CA LEU A 125 -2.54 -12.60 -9.60
C LEU A 125 -3.74 -12.15 -10.43
N ALA A 126 -3.68 -12.29 -11.76
CA ALA A 126 -4.78 -11.96 -12.64
C ALA A 126 -6.02 -12.84 -12.38
N ALA A 127 -5.83 -14.15 -12.20
CA ALA A 127 -6.91 -15.08 -11.89
C ALA A 127 -7.53 -14.80 -10.52
N MET A 128 -6.74 -14.46 -9.51
CA MET A 128 -7.22 -14.07 -8.19
C MET A 128 -8.02 -12.77 -8.26
N GLY A 129 -7.47 -11.73 -8.90
CA GLY A 129 -8.17 -10.45 -9.10
C GLY A 129 -9.49 -10.62 -9.86
N ALA A 130 -9.52 -11.46 -10.89
CA ALA A 130 -10.75 -11.78 -11.63
C ALA A 130 -11.78 -12.52 -10.78
N GLN A 131 -11.37 -13.53 -10.00
CA GLN A 131 -12.26 -14.26 -9.09
C GLN A 131 -12.90 -13.33 -8.07
N ILE A 132 -12.13 -12.41 -7.50
CA ILE A 132 -12.61 -11.48 -6.49
C ILE A 132 -13.52 -10.42 -7.10
N THR A 133 -13.18 -9.92 -8.28
CA THR A 133 -14.05 -9.01 -9.06
C THR A 133 -15.40 -9.66 -9.38
N ALA A 134 -15.42 -10.96 -9.70
CA ALA A 134 -16.66 -11.69 -10.00
C ALA A 134 -17.63 -11.78 -8.81
N LEU A 135 -17.15 -11.54 -7.59
CA LEU A 135 -18.00 -11.52 -6.40
C LEU A 135 -18.85 -10.26 -6.31
N LYS A 136 -18.45 -9.16 -6.95
CA LYS A 136 -19.17 -7.88 -6.95
C LYS A 136 -19.57 -7.41 -5.53
N GLY A 137 -18.64 -7.53 -4.58
CA GLY A 137 -18.87 -7.17 -3.17
C GLY A 137 -19.75 -8.15 -2.37
N ASP A 138 -20.18 -9.27 -2.97
CA ASP A 138 -20.92 -10.32 -2.26
C ASP A 138 -19.97 -11.20 -1.43
N VAL A 139 -19.45 -10.63 -0.35
CA VAL A 139 -18.54 -11.32 0.57
C VAL A 139 -19.15 -12.54 1.24
N ALA A 140 -20.48 -12.67 1.29
CA ALA A 140 -21.12 -13.87 1.77
C ALA A 140 -20.79 -15.11 0.91
N LYS A 141 -20.27 -14.91 -0.32
CA LYS A 141 -19.79 -15.97 -1.20
C LYS A 141 -18.32 -16.33 -0.99
N ILE A 142 -17.55 -15.55 -0.22
CA ILE A 142 -16.21 -15.93 0.20
C ILE A 142 -16.34 -16.65 1.54
N ASP A 143 -15.78 -17.84 1.63
CA ASP A 143 -15.57 -18.55 2.88
C ASP A 143 -14.07 -18.67 3.16
N ASP A 144 -13.72 -19.11 4.37
CA ASP A 144 -12.32 -19.34 4.78
C ASP A 144 -11.60 -20.29 3.81
N LYS A 145 -12.32 -21.23 3.20
CA LYS A 145 -11.76 -22.17 2.21
C LYS A 145 -11.35 -21.46 0.93
N LYS A 146 -12.16 -20.52 0.42
CA LYS A 146 -11.83 -19.72 -0.76
C LYS A 146 -10.68 -18.77 -0.46
N LEU A 147 -10.64 -18.13 0.71
CA LEU A 147 -9.49 -17.33 1.13
C LEU A 147 -8.21 -18.16 1.22
N ALA A 148 -8.28 -19.33 1.85
CA ALA A 148 -7.16 -20.26 1.92
C ALA A 148 -6.72 -20.74 0.53
N ALA A 149 -7.65 -21.02 -0.39
CA ALA A 149 -7.32 -21.41 -1.76
C ALA A 149 -6.67 -20.27 -2.56
N LEU A 150 -7.10 -19.02 -2.35
CA LEU A 150 -6.48 -17.84 -2.93
C LEU A 150 -5.06 -17.64 -2.40
N HIS A 151 -4.84 -17.77 -1.08
CA HIS A 151 -3.51 -17.74 -0.48
C HIS A 151 -2.62 -18.87 -0.99
N ALA A 152 -3.12 -20.11 -1.04
CA ALA A 152 -2.37 -21.25 -1.56
C ALA A 152 -1.98 -21.09 -3.04
N THR A 153 -2.87 -20.49 -3.85
CA THR A 153 -2.57 -20.16 -5.25
C THR A 153 -1.42 -19.17 -5.35
N LEU A 154 -1.44 -18.12 -4.50
CA LEU A 154 -0.37 -17.14 -4.44
C LEU A 154 0.94 -17.75 -3.95
N ASP A 155 0.89 -18.55 -2.88
CA ASP A 155 2.08 -19.19 -2.30
C ASP A 155 2.74 -20.14 -3.30
N LYS A 156 1.95 -20.95 -4.01
CA LYS A 156 2.46 -21.80 -5.09
C LYS A 156 3.12 -20.98 -6.20
N ALA A 157 2.48 -19.90 -6.65
CA ALA A 157 3.03 -19.02 -7.69
C ALA A 157 4.30 -18.28 -7.23
N CYS A 158 4.48 -18.13 -5.93
CA CYS A 158 5.67 -17.55 -5.30
C CYS A 158 6.71 -18.59 -4.87
N GLY A 159 6.55 -19.87 -5.22
CA GLY A 159 7.49 -20.94 -4.88
C GLY A 159 7.50 -21.35 -3.40
N ARG A 160 6.44 -21.03 -2.64
CA ARG A 160 6.31 -21.29 -1.20
C ARG A 160 5.34 -22.44 -0.84
N GLY A 161 4.64 -23.00 -1.82
CA GLY A 161 3.53 -23.96 -1.62
C GLY A 161 3.71 -25.30 -2.31
#